data_AF-A0A3D1BHH5-F1
#
_entry.id   AF-A0A3D1BHH5-F1
#
_cell.length_a   1.000
_cell.length_b   1.000
_cell.length_c   1.000
_cell.angle_alpha   90.00
_cell.angle_beta   90.00
_cell.angle_gamma   90.00
#
_symmetry.space_group_name_H-M   'P 1'
#
loop_
_entity.id
_entity.type
_entity.pdbx_description
1 polymer ?
#
loop_
_entity_poly.entity_id
_entity_poly.type
_entity_poly.pdbx_seq_one_letter_code
_entity_poly.pdbx_strand_id
1 'polypeptide(L)'
;MNILALVAGLPVLVSVYGVVRRQRFFFLLGYFLYALIVVPNEASQYMATGDMERLAVALIWTLQGMLAFPNKLSYDGSKVFKSFGVKIFCGLAAINVFGVYLAQVMPTPPDFSESLRPVLSTFHGVLALLPMVGMY
;
A
#
# COMPACT_ATOMS: atom_id res chain seq x y z
N MET A 1 14.15 -4.27 -17.37
CA MET A 1 13.35 -4.10 -16.13
C MET A 1 12.25 -3.11 -16.46
N ASN A 2 10.98 -3.46 -16.22
CA ASN A 2 9.84 -2.61 -16.60
C ASN A 2 9.83 -1.32 -15.73
N ILE A 3 9.76 -0.15 -16.37
CA ILE A 3 9.76 1.17 -15.72
C ILE A 3 8.63 1.28 -14.69
N LEU A 4 7.47 0.66 -14.94
CA LEU A 4 6.33 0.70 -14.04
C LEU A 4 6.59 -0.04 -12.72
N ALA A 5 7.33 -1.15 -12.77
CA ALA A 5 7.73 -1.88 -11.56
C ALA A 5 8.74 -1.08 -10.72
N LEU A 6 9.63 -0.33 -11.37
CA LEU A 6 10.52 0.61 -10.68
C LEU A 6 9.74 1.73 -9.99
N VAL A 7 8.77 2.32 -10.70
CA VAL A 7 7.91 3.39 -10.15
C VAL A 7 7.10 2.88 -8.96
N ALA A 8 6.52 1.68 -9.03
CA ALA A 8 5.79 1.06 -7.93
C ALA A 8 6.69 0.65 -6.74
N GLY A 9 7.97 0.36 -6.99
CA GLY A 9 8.93 0.02 -5.95
C GLY A 9 9.39 1.22 -5.12
N LEU A 10 9.39 2.44 -5.68
CA LEU A 10 9.81 3.65 -4.95
C LEU A 10 8.98 3.92 -3.68
N PRO A 11 7.63 3.90 -3.71
CA PRO A 11 6.82 4.04 -2.50
C PRO A 11 7.13 2.98 -1.43
N VAL A 12 7.42 1.73 -1.83
CA VAL A 12 7.78 0.66 -0.91
C VAL A 12 9.11 1.00 -0.22
N LEU A 13 10.11 1.43 -0.97
CA LEU A 13 11.41 1.85 -0.42
C LEU A 13 11.28 3.05 0.52
N VAL A 14 10.43 4.03 0.18
CA VAL A 14 10.13 5.17 1.06
C VAL A 14 9.52 4.71 2.38
N SER A 15 8.60 3.74 2.32
CA SER A 15 8.00 3.18 3.53
C SER A 15 9.02 2.42 4.40
N VAL A 16 9.84 1.57 3.78
CA VAL A 16 10.93 0.85 4.45
C VAL A 16 11.89 1.83 5.12
N TYR A 17 12.30 2.88 4.41
CA TYR A 17 13.15 3.95 4.98
C TYR A 17 12.50 4.57 6.21
N GLY A 18 11.20 4.86 6.15
CA GLY A 18 10.44 5.40 7.27
C GLY A 18 10.48 4.51 8.51
N VAL A 19 10.31 3.19 8.35
CA VAL A 19 10.42 2.23 9.46
C VAL A 19 11.84 2.19 10.01
N VAL A 20 12.85 2.02 9.14
CA VAL A 20 14.27 1.90 9.54
C VAL A 20 14.76 3.15 10.28
N ARG A 21 14.35 4.34 9.82
CA ARG A 21 14.70 5.62 10.46
C ARG A 21 13.77 6.01 11.60
N ARG A 22 12.74 5.21 11.90
CA ARG A 22 11.67 5.52 12.87
C ARG A 22 10.98 6.86 12.58
N GLN A 23 10.85 7.20 11.30
CA GLN A 23 10.21 8.42 10.82
C GLN A 23 8.83 8.08 10.27
N ARG A 24 7.80 8.29 11.12
CA ARG A 24 6.40 8.00 10.79
C ARG A 24 5.95 8.65 9.49
N PHE A 25 6.39 9.88 9.25
CA PHE A 25 6.04 10.62 8.05
C PHE A 25 6.40 9.84 6.78
N PHE A 26 7.64 9.35 6.66
CA PHE A 26 8.07 8.60 5.48
C PHE A 26 7.43 7.21 5.40
N PHE A 27 7.19 6.57 6.55
CA PHE A 27 6.47 5.31 6.60
C PHE A 27 5.08 5.45 5.95
N LEU A 28 4.29 6.42 6.43
CA LEU A 28 2.95 6.70 5.90
C LEU A 28 2.99 7.23 4.47
N LEU A 29 3.96 8.09 4.14
CA LEU A 29 4.15 8.62 2.79
C LEU A 29 4.31 7.49 1.77
N GLY A 30 5.06 6.44 2.07
CA GLY A 30 5.20 5.31 1.18
C GLY A 30 3.87 4.61 0.86
N TYR A 31 3.03 4.33 1.88
CA TYR A 31 1.70 3.74 1.65
C TYR A 31 0.76 4.67 0.89
N PHE A 32 0.83 5.97 1.20
CA PHE A 32 0.03 6.99 0.53
C PHE A 32 0.39 7.09 -0.95
N LEU A 33 1.68 7.18 -1.28
CA LEU A 33 2.16 7.21 -2.66
C LEU A 33 1.80 5.92 -3.41
N TYR A 34 1.88 4.76 -2.75
CA TYR A 34 1.45 3.50 -3.38
C TYR A 34 -0.05 3.52 -3.70
N ALA A 35 -0.89 4.06 -2.80
CA ALA A 35 -2.32 4.24 -3.06
C ALA A 35 -2.60 5.17 -4.25
N LEU A 36 -1.83 6.25 -4.41
CA LEU A 36 -1.95 7.14 -5.56
C LEU A 36 -1.61 6.49 -6.90
N ILE A 37 -0.90 5.35 -6.91
CA ILE A 37 -0.65 4.55 -8.12
C ILE A 37 -1.82 3.61 -8.38
N VAL A 38 -2.26 2.87 -7.36
CA VAL A 38 -3.29 1.83 -7.51
C VAL A 38 -4.66 2.43 -7.81
N VAL A 39 -5.06 3.50 -7.11
CA VAL A 39 -6.42 4.04 -7.23
C VAL A 39 -6.74 4.52 -8.65
N PRO A 40 -5.93 5.36 -9.31
CA PRO A 40 -6.22 5.79 -10.68
C PRO A 40 -6.17 4.62 -11.68
N ASN A 41 -5.28 3.65 -11.46
CA ASN A 41 -5.17 2.47 -12.32
C ASN A 41 -6.44 1.63 -12.26
N GLU A 42 -6.89 1.24 -11.07
CA GLU A 42 -8.07 0.38 -10.95
C GLU A 42 -9.36 1.14 -11.29
N ALA A 43 -9.43 2.45 -10.99
CA ALA A 43 -10.56 3.27 -11.39
C ALA A 43 -10.66 3.42 -12.92
N SER A 44 -9.54 3.58 -13.63
CA SER A 44 -9.54 3.65 -15.09
C SER A 44 -9.93 2.31 -15.73
N GLN A 45 -9.46 1.19 -15.17
CA GLN A 45 -9.87 -0.14 -15.60
C GLN A 45 -11.37 -0.37 -15.39
N TYR A 46 -11.92 0.06 -14.25
CA TYR A 46 -13.37 0.00 -14.02
C TYR A 46 -14.14 0.83 -15.05
N MET A 47 -13.71 2.06 -15.35
CA MET A 47 -14.36 2.90 -16.35
C MET A 47 -14.33 2.28 -17.76
N ALA A 48 -13.30 1.49 -18.08
CA ALA A 48 -13.14 0.84 -19.37
C ALA A 48 -13.94 -0.47 -19.50
N THR A 49 -14.07 -1.24 -18.42
CA THR A 49 -14.61 -2.61 -18.44
C THR A 49 -15.98 -2.76 -17.79
N GLY A 50 -16.31 -1.92 -16.80
CA GLY A 50 -17.46 -2.08 -15.93
C GLY A 50 -17.29 -3.10 -14.80
N ASP A 51 -16.10 -3.70 -14.66
CA ASP A 51 -15.85 -4.77 -13.69
C ASP A 51 -15.86 -4.27 -12.25
N MET A 52 -16.87 -4.67 -11.47
CA MET A 52 -17.06 -4.21 -10.08
C MET A 52 -15.89 -4.57 -9.16
N GLU A 53 -15.16 -5.65 -9.46
CA GLU A 53 -13.96 -6.03 -8.72
C GLU A 53 -12.90 -4.92 -8.78
N ARG A 54 -12.71 -4.28 -9.94
CA ARG A 54 -11.76 -3.16 -10.13
C ARG A 54 -12.15 -1.96 -9.28
N LEU A 55 -13.44 -1.63 -9.23
CA LEU A 55 -13.94 -0.56 -8.36
C LEU A 55 -13.71 -0.90 -6.88
N ALA A 56 -13.95 -2.14 -6.46
CA ALA A 56 -13.71 -2.58 -5.09
C ALA A 56 -12.23 -2.42 -4.70
N VAL A 57 -11.29 -2.80 -5.57
CA VAL A 57 -9.86 -2.59 -5.33
C VAL A 57 -9.53 -1.10 -5.22
N ALA A 58 -10.04 -0.26 -6.13
CA ALA A 58 -9.83 1.19 -6.07
C ALA A 58 -10.32 1.79 -4.74
N LEU A 59 -11.47 1.34 -4.23
CA LEU A 59 -12.02 1.79 -2.95
C LEU A 59 -11.15 1.33 -1.77
N ILE A 60 -10.68 0.09 -1.75
CA ILE A 60 -9.80 -0.44 -0.69
C ILE A 60 -8.48 0.34 -0.65
N TRP A 61 -7.86 0.64 -1.79
CA TRP A 61 -6.64 1.44 -1.81
C TRP A 61 -6.90 2.93 -1.53
N THR A 62 -8.11 3.43 -1.78
CA THR A 62 -8.51 4.76 -1.30
C THR A 62 -8.53 4.80 0.22
N LEU A 63 -9.05 3.76 0.89
CA LEU A 63 -8.97 3.62 2.35
C LEU A 63 -7.51 3.58 2.83
N GLN A 64 -6.62 2.87 2.12
CA GLN A 64 -5.18 2.92 2.41
C GLN A 64 -4.67 4.37 2.34
N GLY A 65 -5.01 5.11 1.29
CA GLY A 65 -4.62 6.51 1.14
C GLY A 65 -5.10 7.38 2.31
N MET A 66 -6.35 7.20 2.76
CA MET A 66 -6.90 7.93 3.92
C MET A 66 -6.17 7.58 5.23
N LEU A 67 -5.96 6.28 5.49
CA LEU A 67 -5.27 5.80 6.69
C LEU A 67 -3.79 6.20 6.71
N ALA A 68 -3.17 6.26 5.54
CA ALA A 68 -1.77 6.58 5.34
C ALA A 68 -1.50 8.06 5.07
N PHE A 69 -2.49 8.94 5.20
CA PHE A 69 -2.29 10.35 4.88
C PHE A 69 -1.08 10.91 5.68
N PRO A 70 -0.05 11.48 5.01
CA PRO A 70 1.20 11.81 5.67
C PRO A 70 1.00 12.83 6.78
N ASN A 71 1.50 12.53 7.96
CA ASN A 71 1.48 13.45 9.09
C ASN A 71 2.81 13.42 9.84
N LYS A 72 3.12 14.52 10.52
CA LYS A 72 4.36 14.71 11.28
C LYS A 72 4.20 14.37 12.76
N LEU A 73 3.16 13.61 13.12
CA LEU A 73 2.97 13.23 14.51
C LEU A 73 4.14 12.36 14.95
N SER A 74 4.80 12.78 16.02
CA SER A 74 5.85 12.02 16.69
C SER A 74 5.28 10.70 17.19
N TYR A 75 6.11 9.66 17.24
CA TYR A 75 5.83 8.47 18.06
C TYR A 75 5.93 8.89 19.53
N ASP A 76 4.93 9.61 20.03
CA ASP A 76 4.81 9.78 21.46
C ASP A 76 4.36 8.44 22.06
N GLY A 77 4.95 8.06 23.19
CA GLY A 77 4.65 6.80 23.85
C GLY A 77 3.27 6.78 24.52
N SER A 78 2.41 7.78 24.27
CA SER A 78 1.13 7.90 24.95
C SER A 78 0.24 6.71 24.62
N LYS A 79 -0.57 6.28 25.60
CA LYS A 79 -1.51 5.15 25.42
C LYS A 79 -2.48 5.41 24.27
N VAL A 80 -2.91 6.66 24.11
CA VAL A 80 -3.82 7.09 23.04
C VAL A 80 -3.15 6.90 21.69
N PHE A 81 -1.92 7.37 21.52
CA PHE A 81 -1.18 7.25 20.27
C PHE A 81 -0.86 5.80 19.91
N LYS A 82 -0.45 4.98 20.88
CA LYS A 82 -0.21 3.55 20.67
C LYS A 82 -1.49 2.83 20.22
N SER A 83 -2.63 3.10 20.86
CA SER A 83 -3.90 2.46 20.50
C SER A 83 -4.40 2.86 19.11
N PHE A 84 -4.19 4.12 18.72
CA PHE A 84 -4.58 4.63 17.40
C PHE A 84 -3.63 4.15 16.30
N GLY A 85 -2.33 4.15 16.58
CA GLY A 85 -1.28 3.64 15.68
C GLY A 85 -1.48 2.16 15.34
N VAL A 86 -1.74 1.32 16.35
CA VAL A 86 -2.01 -0.13 16.15
C VAL A 86 -3.20 -0.35 15.21
N LYS A 87 -4.31 0.38 15.39
CA LYS A 87 -5.49 0.25 14.51
C LYS A 87 -5.17 0.61 13.06
N ILE A 88 -4.45 1.72 12.84
CA ILE A 88 -4.01 2.12 11.50
C ILE A 88 -3.09 1.05 10.91
N PHE A 89 -2.11 0.57 11.68
CA PHE A 89 -1.10 -0.38 11.21
C PHE A 89 -1.71 -1.75 10.87
N CYS A 90 -2.64 -2.25 11.69
CA CYS A 90 -3.41 -3.45 11.36
C CYS A 90 -4.26 -3.26 10.10
N GLY A 91 -4.87 -2.08 9.90
CA GLY A 91 -5.59 -1.75 8.67
C GLY A 91 -4.71 -1.78 7.43
N LEU A 92 -3.55 -1.11 7.49
CA LEU A 92 -2.56 -1.11 6.41
C LEU A 92 -2.03 -2.52 6.10
N ALA A 93 -1.79 -3.33 7.14
CA ALA A 93 -1.38 -4.72 6.99
C ALA A 93 -2.46 -5.55 6.30
N ALA A 94 -3.71 -5.50 6.78
CA ALA A 94 -4.83 -6.25 6.21
C ALA A 94 -5.08 -5.90 4.74
N ILE A 95 -5.04 -4.61 4.38
CA ILE A 95 -5.17 -4.16 2.99
C ILE A 95 -4.08 -4.79 2.11
N ASN A 96 -2.84 -4.82 2.59
CA ASN A 96 -1.74 -5.35 1.78
C ASN A 96 -1.68 -6.88 1.76
N VAL A 97 -2.14 -7.58 2.81
CA VAL A 97 -2.40 -9.02 2.74
C VAL A 97 -3.44 -9.31 1.64
N PHE A 98 -4.49 -8.50 1.57
CA PHE A 98 -5.46 -8.62 0.48
C PHE A 98 -4.80 -8.33 -0.88
N GLY A 99 -3.88 -7.36 -0.96
CA GLY A 99 -3.10 -7.08 -2.18
C GLY A 99 -2.25 -8.26 -2.65
N VAL A 100 -1.64 -9.03 -1.74
CA VAL A 100 -0.94 -10.27 -2.08
C VAL A 100 -1.87 -11.27 -2.75
N TYR A 101 -3.08 -11.45 -2.17
CA TYR A 101 -4.10 -12.35 -2.70
C TYR A 101 -4.64 -11.88 -4.06
N LEU A 102 -5.01 -10.60 -4.18
CA LEU A 102 -5.53 -10.02 -5.42
C LEU A 102 -4.53 -10.13 -6.58
N ALA A 103 -3.24 -9.97 -6.32
CA ALA A 103 -2.20 -10.16 -7.32
C ALA A 103 -2.16 -11.59 -7.87
N GLN A 104 -2.75 -12.59 -7.19
CA GLN A 104 -2.81 -13.97 -7.67
C GLN A 104 -4.11 -14.29 -8.43
N VAL A 105 -5.22 -13.63 -8.07
CA VAL A 105 -6.55 -14.00 -8.60
C VAL A 105 -7.07 -13.05 -9.68
N MET A 106 -6.61 -11.80 -9.68
CA MET A 106 -6.99 -10.84 -10.72
C MET A 106 -6.00 -10.87 -11.90
N PRO A 107 -6.45 -10.59 -13.13
CA PRO A 107 -5.56 -10.33 -14.25
C PRO A 107 -4.65 -9.14 -13.92
N THR A 108 -3.37 -9.22 -14.32
CA THR A 108 -2.50 -8.04 -14.19
C THR A 108 -3.08 -6.89 -15.02
N PRO A 109 -2.98 -5.63 -14.55
CA PRO A 109 -3.47 -4.51 -15.35
C PRO A 109 -2.77 -4.51 -16.73
N PRO A 110 -3.44 -4.07 -17.81
CA PRO A 110 -2.94 -4.17 -19.19
C PRO A 110 -1.54 -3.58 -19.39
N ASP A 111 -1.20 -2.55 -18.62
CA ASP A 111 0.10 -1.87 -18.68
C ASP A 111 1.23 -2.67 -18.00
N PHE A 112 0.90 -3.69 -17.21
CA PHE A 112 1.85 -4.57 -16.53
C PHE A 112 1.91 -5.93 -17.21
N SER A 113 3.13 -6.38 -17.55
CA SER A 113 3.32 -7.74 -18.02
C SER A 113 3.06 -8.74 -16.89
N GLU A 114 2.44 -9.88 -17.24
CA GLU A 114 2.17 -10.99 -16.30
C GLU A 114 3.43 -11.46 -15.53
N SER A 115 4.61 -11.34 -16.15
CA SER A 115 5.90 -11.62 -15.50
C SER A 115 6.23 -10.75 -14.28
N LEU A 116 5.53 -9.63 -14.08
CA LEU A 116 5.69 -8.74 -12.93
C LEU A 116 4.80 -9.12 -11.75
N ARG A 117 3.88 -10.06 -11.92
CA ARG A 117 2.97 -10.53 -10.87
C ARG A 117 3.70 -10.91 -9.57
N PRO A 118 4.83 -11.67 -9.60
CA PRO A 118 5.56 -11.98 -8.37
C PRO A 118 6.16 -10.74 -7.69
N VAL A 119 6.59 -9.76 -8.47
CA VAL A 119 7.18 -8.51 -7.96
C VAL A 119 6.11 -7.67 -7.27
N LEU A 120 4.94 -7.49 -7.90
CA LEU A 120 3.82 -6.75 -7.32
C LEU A 120 3.31 -7.43 -6.04
N SER A 121 3.20 -8.76 -6.05
CA SER A 121 2.85 -9.54 -4.86
C SER A 121 3.89 -9.37 -3.74
N THR A 122 5.18 -9.32 -4.08
CA THR A 122 6.26 -9.05 -3.11
C THR A 122 6.16 -7.65 -2.51
N PHE A 123 5.83 -6.62 -3.30
CA PHE A 123 5.62 -5.27 -2.79
C PHE A 123 4.50 -5.22 -1.76
N HIS A 124 3.36 -5.86 -2.06
CA HIS A 124 2.28 -6.01 -1.08
C HIS A 124 2.71 -6.82 0.14
N GLY A 125 3.48 -7.89 -0.03
CA GLY A 125 4.01 -8.68 1.10
C GLY A 125 4.89 -7.85 2.04
N VAL A 126 5.77 -7.01 1.49
CA VAL A 126 6.58 -6.07 2.29
C VAL A 126 5.68 -5.08 3.02
N LEU A 127 4.75 -4.44 2.32
CA LEU A 127 3.80 -3.50 2.91
C LEU A 127 2.80 -4.16 3.89
N ALA A 128 2.61 -5.47 3.84
CA ALA A 128 1.81 -6.19 4.82
C ALA A 128 2.57 -6.39 6.15
N LEU A 129 3.90 -6.57 6.08
CA LEU A 129 4.74 -6.88 7.23
C LEU A 129 5.33 -5.65 7.92
N LEU A 130 5.63 -4.58 7.18
CA LEU A 130 6.20 -3.35 7.75
C LEU A 130 5.41 -2.78 8.95
N PRO A 131 4.06 -2.76 8.97
CA PRO A 131 3.31 -2.24 10.11
C PRO A 131 3.56 -3.05 11.39
N MET A 132 3.86 -4.35 11.27
CA MET A 132 4.19 -5.21 12.42
C MET A 132 5.51 -4.80 13.06
N VAL A 133 6.50 -4.43 12.26
CA VAL A 133 7.80 -3.94 12.74
C VAL A 133 7.64 -2.57 13.43
N GLY A 134 6.79 -1.70 12.89
CA GLY A 134 6.53 -0.38 13.46
C GLY A 134 5.71 -0.37 14.75
N MET A 135 5.10 -1.50 15.15
CA MET A 135 4.38 -1.63 16.43
C MET A 135 5.29 -1.88 17.64
N TYR A 136 6.54 -2.31 17.42
CA TYR A 136 7.54 -2.59 18.47
C TYR A 136 8.60 -1.49 18.55
#